data_AF-A0A0D2S122-F1
#
_entry.id   AF-A0A0D2S122-F1
#
_cell.length_a   1.000
_cell.length_b   1.000
_cell.length_c   1.000
_cell.angle_alpha   90.00
_cell.angle_beta   90.00
_cell.angle_gamma   90.00
#
_symmetry.space_group_name_H-M   'P 1'
#
loop_
_entity.id
_entity.type
_entity.pdbx_description
1 polymer ?
#
loop_
_entity_poly.entity_id
_entity_poly.type
_entity_poly.pdbx_seq_one_letter_code
_entity_poly.pdbx_strand_id
1 'polypeptide(L)'
;MTLYIGREASKLWKRICAETTTEINLLLDNWKYLLAGLIFQYIHGLAARGVHYLHRPGPTLQDLGFFILPELGQDKGYISETVFTCVFLSFLLWTFHPFIFKTKKIYTVLVWCRVLAFLVASQILRIVTFYSTQLPGPNYHCREGSKLARLPKPESVLEVLLINFPRGVIYGCGDLIFSSHMIFTLVFVLTYQKYGTRRCIKQLAWLVAIIQSLLIVASRKHYTVDVVVAWYEMPFWNVH
;
A
#
# COMPACT_ATOMS: atom_id res chain seq x y z
N MET A 1 -32.36 3.89 34.42
CA MET A 1 -31.08 3.64 33.71
C MET A 1 -31.32 3.18 32.26
N THR A 2 -32.26 2.26 32.02
CA THR A 2 -32.69 1.77 30.69
C THR A 2 -33.21 2.85 29.72
N LEU A 3 -34.03 3.80 30.20
CA LEU A 3 -34.55 4.90 29.36
C LEU A 3 -33.46 5.86 28.83
N TYR A 4 -32.39 6.05 29.60
CA TYR A 4 -31.28 6.93 29.21
C TYR A 4 -30.39 6.27 28.15
N ILE A 5 -30.17 4.95 28.26
CA ILE A 5 -29.44 4.14 27.28
C ILE A 5 -30.18 4.10 25.93
N GLY A 6 -31.51 3.91 25.94
CA GLY A 6 -32.32 3.92 24.71
C GLY A 6 -32.29 5.26 23.97
N ARG A 7 -32.20 6.38 24.72
CA ARG A 7 -32.16 7.74 24.14
C ARG A 7 -30.81 8.05 23.51
N GLU A 8 -29.70 7.60 24.11
CA GLU A 8 -28.36 7.76 23.53
C GLU A 8 -28.15 6.84 22.31
N ALA A 9 -28.67 5.61 22.34
CA ALA A 9 -28.67 4.70 21.18
C ALA A 9 -29.45 5.29 20.00
N SER A 10 -30.63 5.87 20.25
CA SER A 10 -31.44 6.54 19.22
C SER A 10 -30.73 7.75 18.58
N LYS A 11 -30.02 8.56 19.38
CA LYS A 11 -29.21 9.68 18.87
C LYS A 11 -28.02 9.20 18.03
N LEU A 12 -27.33 8.15 18.48
CA LEU A 12 -26.22 7.55 17.74
C LEU A 12 -26.71 6.99 16.40
N TRP A 13 -27.83 6.26 16.39
CA TRP A 13 -28.45 5.70 15.19
C TRP A 13 -28.82 6.79 14.17
N LYS A 14 -29.56 7.82 14.59
CA LYS A 14 -29.93 8.95 13.71
C LYS A 14 -28.71 9.63 13.10
N ARG A 15 -27.62 9.73 13.86
CA ARG A 15 -26.36 10.30 13.37
C ARG A 15 -25.69 9.39 12.35
N ILE A 16 -25.56 8.10 12.65
CA ILE A 16 -25.01 7.13 11.70
C ILE A 16 -25.80 7.20 10.40
N CYS A 17 -27.13 7.22 10.45
CA CYS A 17 -27.95 7.38 9.25
C CYS A 17 -27.63 8.68 8.50
N ALA A 18 -27.53 9.83 9.17
CA ALA A 18 -27.25 11.11 8.51
C ALA A 18 -25.85 11.18 7.87
N GLU A 19 -24.82 10.69 8.57
CA GLU A 19 -23.45 10.63 8.03
C GLU A 19 -23.39 9.64 6.85
N THR A 20 -24.03 8.47 6.98
CA THR A 20 -24.13 7.48 5.89
C THR A 20 -24.86 8.04 4.68
N THR A 21 -25.97 8.76 4.85
CA THR A 21 -26.66 9.41 3.72
C THR A 21 -25.76 10.43 3.02
N THR A 22 -25.01 11.21 3.79
CA THR A 22 -24.07 12.20 3.22
C THR A 22 -22.96 11.51 2.44
N GLU A 23 -22.37 10.45 2.99
CA GLU A 23 -21.30 9.67 2.34
C GLU A 23 -21.81 8.91 1.12
N ILE A 24 -23.05 8.42 1.13
CA ILE A 24 -23.69 7.82 -0.06
C ILE A 24 -23.85 8.86 -1.16
N ASN A 25 -24.30 10.07 -0.85
CA ASN A 25 -24.42 11.13 -1.86
C ASN A 25 -23.04 11.49 -2.44
N LEU A 26 -22.03 11.67 -1.59
CA LEU A 26 -20.66 11.91 -2.04
C LEU A 26 -20.11 10.75 -2.88
N LEU A 27 -20.43 9.50 -2.51
CA LEU A 27 -20.06 8.32 -3.28
C LEU A 27 -20.73 8.35 -4.65
N LEU A 28 -22.03 8.66 -4.74
CA LEU A 28 -22.75 8.76 -6.00
C LEU A 28 -22.24 9.91 -6.89
N ASP A 29 -21.71 10.98 -6.30
CA ASP A 29 -21.10 12.07 -7.06
C ASP A 29 -19.69 11.70 -7.56
N ASN A 30 -18.94 10.89 -6.80
CA ASN A 30 -17.52 10.61 -7.05
C ASN A 30 -17.18 9.16 -7.43
N TRP A 31 -18.18 8.29 -7.61
CA TRP A 31 -17.97 6.84 -7.81
C TRP A 31 -17.06 6.53 -9.00
N LYS A 32 -17.09 7.36 -10.06
CA LYS A 32 -16.23 7.20 -11.24
C LYS A 32 -14.74 7.31 -10.87
N TYR A 33 -14.37 8.23 -9.99
CA TYR A 33 -12.99 8.38 -9.53
C TYR A 33 -12.53 7.19 -8.70
N LEU A 34 -13.39 6.73 -7.77
CA LEU A 34 -13.09 5.55 -6.95
C LEU A 34 -12.97 4.30 -7.81
N LEU A 35 -13.92 4.09 -8.73
CA LEU A 35 -13.91 2.95 -9.65
C LEU A 35 -12.68 2.99 -10.55
N ALA A 36 -12.34 4.14 -11.13
CA ALA A 36 -11.13 4.31 -11.92
C ALA A 36 -9.87 3.99 -11.11
N GLY A 37 -9.79 4.46 -9.86
CA GLY A 37 -8.69 4.13 -8.95
C GLY A 37 -8.57 2.64 -8.67
N LEU A 38 -9.69 1.95 -8.41
CA LEU A 38 -9.72 0.50 -8.18
C LEU A 38 -9.36 -0.31 -9.43
N ILE A 39 -9.88 0.07 -10.60
CA ILE A 39 -9.49 -0.53 -11.88
C ILE A 39 -7.99 -0.35 -12.11
N PHE A 40 -7.45 0.82 -11.77
CA PHE A 40 -6.02 1.06 -11.90
C PHE A 40 -5.18 0.22 -10.93
N GLN A 41 -5.64 -0.03 -9.69
CA GLN A 41 -4.98 -0.98 -8.78
C GLN A 41 -4.86 -2.37 -9.40
N TYR A 42 -5.91 -2.81 -10.10
CA TYR A 42 -5.90 -4.07 -10.83
C TYR A 42 -4.92 -4.05 -12.01
N ILE A 43 -4.94 -2.99 -12.83
CA ILE A 43 -3.99 -2.80 -13.94
C ILE A 43 -2.55 -2.81 -13.43
N HIS A 44 -2.27 -2.12 -12.33
CA HIS A 44 -0.96 -2.13 -11.67
C HIS A 44 -0.54 -3.54 -11.23
N GLY A 45 -1.46 -4.31 -10.62
CA GLY A 45 -1.20 -5.71 -10.26
C GLY A 45 -0.90 -6.59 -11.48
N LEU A 46 -1.63 -6.39 -12.57
CA LEU A 46 -1.39 -7.08 -13.84
C LEU A 46 -0.01 -6.72 -14.43
N ALA A 47 0.36 -5.44 -14.39
CA ALA A 47 1.66 -4.94 -14.85
C ALA A 47 2.82 -5.52 -14.02
N ALA A 48 2.68 -5.56 -12.69
CA ALA A 48 3.67 -6.17 -11.81
C ALA A 48 3.87 -7.67 -12.09
N ARG A 49 2.77 -8.40 -12.33
CA ARG A 49 2.83 -9.81 -12.76
C ARG A 49 3.44 -9.95 -14.16
N GLY A 50 3.14 -9.02 -15.06
CA GLY A 50 3.70 -8.97 -16.41
C GLY A 50 5.23 -8.89 -16.38
N VAL A 51 5.79 -8.06 -15.51
CA VAL A 51 7.25 -7.95 -15.35
C VAL A 51 7.88 -9.16 -14.68
N HIS A 52 7.16 -9.88 -13.82
CA HIS A 52 7.65 -11.17 -13.32
C HIS A 52 7.92 -12.16 -14.46
N TYR A 53 7.07 -12.22 -15.48
CA TYR A 53 7.36 -13.06 -16.65
C TYR A 53 8.62 -12.62 -17.42
N LEU A 54 8.96 -11.33 -17.38
CA LEU A 54 10.17 -10.79 -18.01
C LEU A 54 11.41 -10.92 -17.11
N HIS A 55 11.21 -11.20 -15.83
CA HIS A 55 12.26 -11.23 -14.83
C HIS A 55 13.39 -12.20 -15.20
N ARG A 56 14.62 -11.70 -15.17
CA ARG A 56 15.83 -12.51 -15.30
C ARG A 56 16.56 -12.51 -13.95
N PRO A 57 16.68 -13.68 -13.28
CA PRO A 57 17.50 -13.79 -12.09
C PRO A 57 18.96 -13.50 -12.46
N GLY A 58 19.66 -12.88 -11.53
CA GLY A 58 21.05 -12.49 -11.62
C GLY A 58 21.62 -12.21 -10.23
N PRO A 59 22.91 -11.88 -10.12
CA PRO A 59 23.51 -11.52 -8.84
C PRO A 59 22.84 -10.25 -8.27
N THR A 60 22.66 -10.22 -6.96
CA THR A 60 22.09 -9.04 -6.28
C THR A 60 22.99 -7.83 -6.45
N LEU A 61 22.39 -6.65 -6.66
CA LEU A 61 23.15 -5.40 -6.74
C LEU A 61 23.81 -5.06 -5.40
N GLN A 62 24.91 -4.32 -5.48
CA GLN A 62 25.53 -3.75 -4.29
C GLN A 62 24.63 -2.67 -3.70
N ASP A 63 24.29 -2.82 -2.42
CA ASP A 63 23.39 -1.93 -1.72
C ASP A 63 23.93 -1.64 -0.32
N LEU A 64 24.13 -0.35 -0.01
CA LEU A 64 24.61 0.10 1.28
C LEU A 64 23.70 -0.31 2.44
N GLY A 65 22.37 -0.30 2.25
CA GLY A 65 21.45 -0.76 3.29
C GLY A 65 21.56 -2.26 3.51
N PHE A 66 22.01 -3.02 2.52
CA PHE A 66 22.28 -4.44 2.72
C PHE A 66 23.56 -4.69 3.52
N PHE A 67 24.55 -3.82 3.39
CA PHE A 67 25.76 -3.88 4.21
C PHE A 67 25.51 -3.43 5.65
N ILE A 68 24.66 -2.42 5.86
CA ILE A 68 24.41 -1.84 7.18
C ILE A 68 23.40 -2.68 7.99
N LEU A 69 22.32 -3.15 7.36
CA LEU A 69 21.25 -3.86 8.05
C LEU A 69 21.48 -5.37 8.02
N PRO A 70 21.43 -6.04 9.19
CA PRO A 70 21.52 -7.50 9.24
C PRO A 70 20.34 -8.11 8.49
N GLU A 71 20.62 -9.21 7.79
CA GLU A 71 19.57 -9.95 7.10
C GLU A 71 18.62 -10.60 8.11
N LEU A 72 17.32 -10.47 7.86
CA LEU A 72 16.30 -11.03 8.74
C LEU A 72 16.14 -12.55 8.56
N GLY A 73 16.57 -13.08 7.40
CA GLY A 73 16.37 -14.45 6.97
C GLY A 73 14.99 -14.70 6.34
N GLN A 74 14.90 -15.80 5.57
CA GLN A 74 13.67 -16.17 4.85
C GLN A 74 12.50 -16.45 5.80
N ASP A 75 12.77 -17.11 6.93
CA ASP A 75 11.75 -17.49 7.92
C ASP A 75 11.06 -16.30 8.58
N LYS A 76 11.74 -15.15 8.67
CA LYS A 76 11.23 -13.92 9.27
C LYS A 76 10.76 -12.90 8.25
N GLY A 77 10.79 -13.23 6.95
CA GLY A 77 10.37 -12.34 5.87
C GLY A 77 8.90 -11.90 5.97
N TYR A 78 8.06 -12.63 6.70
CA TYR A 78 6.66 -12.27 6.95
C TYR A 78 6.51 -11.04 7.87
N ILE A 79 7.50 -10.72 8.71
CA ILE A 79 7.41 -9.64 9.70
C ILE A 79 7.10 -8.29 9.01
N SER A 80 7.77 -7.99 7.90
CA SER A 80 7.50 -6.74 7.17
C SER A 80 6.14 -6.72 6.47
N GLU A 81 5.57 -7.87 6.07
CA GLU A 81 4.18 -7.94 5.59
C GLU A 81 3.18 -7.75 6.72
N THR A 82 3.44 -8.32 7.90
CA THR A 82 2.57 -8.17 9.06
C THR A 82 2.49 -6.70 9.48
N VAL A 83 3.63 -6.02 9.58
CA VAL A 83 3.65 -4.58 9.93
C VAL A 83 2.92 -3.76 8.88
N PHE A 84 3.14 -4.02 7.58
CA PHE A 84 2.40 -3.35 6.51
C PHE A 84 0.89 -3.59 6.61
N THR A 85 0.47 -4.84 6.81
CA THR A 85 -0.94 -5.20 6.97
C THR A 85 -1.56 -4.51 8.18
N CYS A 86 -0.83 -4.43 9.30
CA CYS A 86 -1.28 -3.68 10.47
C CYS A 86 -1.45 -2.19 10.17
N VAL A 87 -0.53 -1.56 9.45
CA VAL A 87 -0.65 -0.15 9.00
C VAL A 87 -1.87 0.02 8.10
N PHE A 88 -2.03 -0.84 7.10
CA PHE A 88 -3.14 -0.79 6.15
C PHE A 88 -4.49 -0.92 6.84
N LEU A 89 -4.66 -1.93 7.70
CA LEU A 89 -5.90 -2.14 8.45
C LEU A 89 -6.17 -1.02 9.44
N SER A 90 -5.14 -0.51 10.13
CA SER A 90 -5.28 0.62 11.06
C SER A 90 -5.74 1.89 10.33
N PHE A 91 -5.19 2.16 9.15
CA PHE A 91 -5.61 3.30 8.33
C PHE A 91 -7.05 3.12 7.82
N LEU A 92 -7.38 1.94 7.29
CA LEU A 92 -8.74 1.62 6.84
C LEU A 92 -9.76 1.84 7.95
N LEU A 93 -9.52 1.25 9.14
CA LEU A 93 -10.38 1.43 10.31
C LEU A 93 -10.49 2.90 10.74
N TRP A 94 -9.40 3.65 10.66
CA TRP A 94 -9.41 5.09 10.95
C TRP A 94 -10.27 5.88 9.95
N THR A 95 -10.31 5.51 8.67
CA THR A 95 -11.18 6.20 7.70
C THR A 95 -12.66 6.09 8.06
N PHE A 96 -13.09 5.02 8.73
CA PHE A 96 -14.46 4.85 9.23
C PHE A 96 -14.71 5.44 10.63
N HIS A 97 -13.69 6.02 11.27
CA HIS A 97 -13.82 6.68 12.57
C HIS A 97 -14.94 7.75 12.64
N PRO A 98 -15.23 8.58 11.60
CA PRO A 98 -16.31 9.58 11.65
C PRO A 98 -17.70 9.00 11.90
N PHE A 99 -17.97 7.78 11.44
CA PHE A 99 -19.26 7.09 11.66
C PHE A 99 -19.45 6.73 13.13
N ILE A 100 -18.36 6.44 13.85
CA ILE A 100 -18.39 5.97 15.25
C ILE A 100 -18.22 7.15 16.22
N PHE A 101 -17.26 8.04 15.97
CA PHE A 101 -16.86 9.10 16.90
C PHE A 101 -17.38 10.47 16.48
N LYS A 102 -17.64 11.35 17.45
CA LYS A 102 -18.25 12.70 17.28
C LYS A 102 -17.30 13.74 16.68
N THR A 103 -16.64 13.43 15.56
CA THR A 103 -15.68 14.35 14.93
C THR A 103 -15.96 14.53 13.44
N LYS A 104 -16.56 15.67 13.07
CA LYS A 104 -16.83 16.08 11.69
C LYS A 104 -15.62 16.74 11.03
N LYS A 105 -14.57 15.98 10.74
CA LYS A 105 -13.36 16.55 10.08
C LYS A 105 -13.02 15.92 8.74
N ILE A 106 -13.50 14.71 8.47
CA ILE A 106 -13.17 13.98 7.25
C ILE A 106 -14.42 13.29 6.71
N TYR A 107 -14.54 13.27 5.39
CA TYR A 107 -15.44 12.40 4.65
C TYR A 107 -14.61 11.27 4.05
N THR A 108 -15.01 10.04 4.33
CA THR A 108 -14.36 8.79 3.93
C THR A 108 -14.17 8.74 2.43
N VAL A 109 -15.24 9.04 1.67
CA VAL A 109 -15.20 9.04 0.20
C VAL A 109 -14.15 10.01 -0.34
N LEU A 110 -14.13 11.25 0.16
CA LEU A 110 -13.19 12.27 -0.33
C LEU A 110 -11.73 11.95 0.04
N VAL A 111 -11.50 11.36 1.21
CA VAL A 111 -10.17 10.87 1.60
C VAL A 111 -9.72 9.77 0.64
N TRP A 112 -10.56 8.79 0.36
CA TRP A 112 -10.23 7.70 -0.56
C TRP A 112 -10.05 8.16 -2.01
N CYS A 113 -10.82 9.14 -2.50
CA CYS A 113 -10.58 9.76 -3.80
C CYS A 113 -9.18 10.36 -3.89
N ARG A 114 -8.75 11.09 -2.85
CA ARG A 114 -7.40 11.70 -2.81
C ARG A 114 -6.30 10.64 -2.71
N VAL A 115 -6.46 9.68 -1.81
CA VAL A 115 -5.51 8.57 -1.63
C VAL A 115 -5.35 7.79 -2.94
N LEU A 116 -6.46 7.42 -3.60
CA LEU A 116 -6.41 6.70 -4.88
C LEU A 116 -5.77 7.54 -5.98
N ALA A 117 -6.03 8.84 -6.06
CA ALA A 117 -5.37 9.71 -7.05
C ALA A 117 -3.84 9.71 -6.88
N PHE A 118 -3.35 9.83 -5.64
CA PHE A 118 -1.92 9.75 -5.35
C PHE A 118 -1.34 8.36 -5.67
N LEU A 119 -2.04 7.29 -5.28
CA LEU A 119 -1.61 5.94 -5.58
C LEU A 119 -1.53 5.68 -7.09
N VAL A 120 -2.51 6.15 -7.87
CA VAL A 120 -2.52 6.01 -9.33
C VAL A 120 -1.32 6.74 -9.93
N ALA A 121 -1.06 8.00 -9.55
CA ALA A 121 0.06 8.77 -10.08
C ALA A 121 1.41 8.06 -9.84
N SER A 122 1.66 7.63 -8.60
CA SER A 122 2.91 6.94 -8.25
C SER A 122 3.01 5.54 -8.85
N GLN A 123 1.89 4.84 -9.03
CA GLN A 123 1.88 3.54 -9.70
C GLN A 123 2.09 3.65 -11.22
N ILE A 124 1.66 4.73 -11.88
CA ILE A 124 2.03 5.00 -13.28
C ILE A 124 3.54 5.11 -13.39
N LEU A 125 4.18 5.93 -12.53
CA LEU A 125 5.63 6.08 -12.51
C LEU A 125 6.33 4.75 -12.26
N ARG A 126 5.84 3.97 -11.29
CA ARG A 126 6.33 2.62 -11.01
C ARG A 126 6.27 1.71 -12.24
N ILE A 127 5.11 1.64 -12.91
CA ILE A 127 4.93 0.83 -14.12
C ILE A 127 5.93 1.22 -15.20
N VAL A 128 6.11 2.53 -15.44
CA VAL A 128 7.09 3.03 -16.41
C VAL A 128 8.51 2.60 -16.03
N THR A 129 8.89 2.70 -14.75
CA THR A 129 10.25 2.35 -14.30
C THR A 129 10.56 0.87 -14.42
N PHE A 130 9.70 -0.04 -13.98
CA PHE A 130 10.02 -1.47 -14.02
C PHE A 130 9.90 -2.09 -15.43
N TYR A 131 9.16 -1.46 -16.35
CA TYR A 131 9.13 -1.89 -17.75
C TYR A 131 10.30 -1.34 -18.54
N SER A 132 10.79 -0.14 -18.20
CA SER A 132 11.97 0.44 -18.84
C SER A 132 13.27 -0.19 -18.34
N THR A 133 13.37 -0.49 -17.04
CA THR A 133 14.59 -0.99 -16.41
C THR A 133 14.27 -2.24 -15.60
N GLN A 134 14.89 -3.36 -15.96
CA GLN A 134 14.75 -4.63 -15.25
C GLN A 134 16.04 -4.96 -14.52
N LEU A 135 15.98 -4.97 -13.20
CA LEU A 135 17.10 -5.35 -12.34
C LEU A 135 16.76 -6.68 -11.61
N PRO A 136 17.79 -7.43 -11.17
CA PRO A 136 17.59 -8.66 -10.41
C PRO A 136 16.97 -8.37 -9.04
N GLY A 137 15.96 -9.14 -8.65
CA GLY A 137 15.22 -8.93 -7.40
C GLY A 137 16.04 -9.41 -6.20
N PRO A 138 16.11 -8.66 -5.09
CA PRO A 138 16.95 -9.02 -3.95
C PRO A 138 16.37 -10.18 -3.11
N ASN A 139 15.09 -10.47 -3.29
CA ASN A 139 14.33 -11.41 -2.48
C ASN A 139 14.79 -12.86 -2.70
N TYR A 140 14.81 -13.65 -1.64
CA TYR A 140 15.30 -15.04 -1.63
C TYR A 140 14.67 -15.91 -2.72
N HIS A 141 13.37 -15.75 -2.96
CA HIS A 141 12.64 -16.55 -3.95
C HIS A 141 12.87 -16.12 -5.41
N CYS A 142 13.53 -14.98 -5.64
CA CYS A 142 13.86 -14.45 -6.96
C CYS A 142 15.31 -14.71 -7.38
N ARG A 143 16.13 -15.29 -6.50
CA ARG A 143 17.54 -15.60 -6.78
C ARG A 143 17.69 -16.80 -7.70
N GLU A 144 18.83 -16.88 -8.37
CA GLU A 144 19.19 -18.04 -9.20
C GLU A 144 19.08 -19.35 -8.41
N GLY A 145 18.46 -20.37 -9.01
CA GLY A 145 18.20 -21.68 -8.38
C GLY A 145 16.85 -21.81 -7.65
N SER A 146 16.12 -20.71 -7.42
CA SER A 146 14.75 -20.78 -6.87
C SER A 146 13.73 -21.17 -7.93
N LYS A 147 12.80 -22.07 -7.59
CA LYS A 147 11.68 -22.50 -8.45
C LYS A 147 10.70 -21.36 -8.78
N LEU A 148 10.69 -20.29 -7.98
CA LEU A 148 9.80 -19.14 -8.14
C LEU A 148 10.46 -17.96 -8.87
N ALA A 149 11.76 -18.05 -9.18
CA ALA A 149 12.52 -16.96 -9.78
C ALA A 149 12.06 -16.64 -11.21
N ARG A 150 11.61 -17.64 -11.97
CA ARG A 150 10.99 -17.43 -13.29
C ARG A 150 9.62 -18.08 -13.30
N LEU A 151 8.61 -17.32 -13.70
CA LEU A 151 7.32 -17.90 -14.04
C LEU A 151 7.43 -18.61 -15.40
N PRO A 152 6.80 -19.80 -15.56
CA PRO A 152 6.70 -20.43 -16.87
C PRO A 152 5.95 -19.51 -17.83
N LYS A 153 6.22 -19.62 -19.14
CA LYS A 153 5.51 -18.84 -20.16
C LYS A 153 4.00 -19.11 -20.03
N PRO A 154 3.14 -18.08 -19.95
CA PRO A 154 1.71 -18.29 -19.77
C PRO A 154 1.13 -19.04 -20.97
N GLU A 155 0.35 -20.08 -20.70
CA GLU A 155 -0.29 -20.90 -21.76
C GLU A 155 -1.55 -20.22 -22.31
N SER A 156 -2.12 -19.27 -21.55
CA SER A 156 -3.30 -18.50 -21.96
C SER A 156 -3.29 -17.07 -21.43
N VAL A 157 -3.95 -16.16 -22.16
CA VAL A 157 -4.17 -14.76 -21.72
C VAL A 157 -5.01 -14.73 -20.44
N LEU A 158 -5.89 -15.72 -20.26
CA LEU A 158 -6.71 -15.87 -19.06
C LEU A 158 -5.87 -16.10 -17.81
N GLU A 159 -4.75 -16.83 -17.91
CA GLU A 159 -3.85 -17.06 -16.78
C GLU A 159 -3.20 -15.75 -16.31
N VAL A 160 -2.84 -14.87 -17.24
CA VAL A 160 -2.25 -13.56 -16.94
C VAL A 160 -3.29 -12.64 -16.30
N LEU A 161 -4.50 -12.61 -16.86
CA LEU A 161 -5.63 -11.81 -16.37
C LEU A 161 -6.15 -12.30 -15.01
N LEU A 162 -6.28 -13.61 -14.80
CA LEU A 162 -6.65 -14.17 -13.50
C LEU A 162 -5.45 -14.13 -12.56
N ILE A 163 -5.24 -12.96 -11.95
CA ILE A 163 -4.27 -12.80 -10.86
C ILE A 163 -4.69 -13.76 -9.75
N ASN A 164 -3.86 -14.78 -9.47
CA ASN A 164 -3.93 -15.50 -8.21
C ASN A 164 -3.49 -14.53 -7.10
N PHE A 165 -4.39 -13.61 -6.71
CA PHE A 165 -4.16 -12.46 -5.83
C PHE A 165 -3.26 -12.77 -4.63
N PRO A 166 -3.50 -13.82 -3.82
CA PRO A 166 -2.65 -14.07 -2.66
C PRO A 166 -1.22 -14.50 -3.03
N ARG A 167 -1.03 -15.24 -4.14
CA ARG A 167 0.31 -15.67 -4.58
C ARG A 167 1.06 -14.57 -5.33
N GLY A 168 0.38 -13.82 -6.20
CA GLY A 168 0.99 -12.76 -7.00
C GLY A 168 1.43 -11.54 -6.18
N VAL A 169 0.73 -11.24 -5.08
CA VAL A 169 1.08 -10.14 -4.18
C VAL A 169 2.27 -10.51 -3.27
N ILE A 170 2.37 -11.78 -2.86
CA ILE A 170 3.38 -12.24 -1.90
C ILE A 170 4.68 -12.71 -2.58
N TYR A 171 4.57 -13.31 -3.77
CA TYR A 171 5.69 -13.94 -4.48
C TYR A 171 6.00 -13.28 -5.83
N GLY A 172 5.74 -11.98 -5.98
CA GLY A 172 6.12 -11.24 -7.18
C GLY A 172 7.64 -11.03 -7.25
N CYS A 173 8.26 -11.45 -8.36
CA CYS A 173 9.67 -11.18 -8.67
C CYS A 173 9.81 -10.11 -9.75
N GLY A 174 10.82 -9.28 -9.59
CA GLY A 174 11.07 -8.10 -10.40
C GLY A 174 11.64 -7.00 -9.51
N ASP A 175 12.62 -6.24 -10.00
CA ASP A 175 13.03 -5.04 -9.28
C ASP A 175 11.99 -3.96 -9.51
N LEU A 176 11.03 -3.93 -8.60
CA LEU A 176 9.95 -2.98 -8.63
C LEU A 176 10.50 -1.68 -8.01
N ILE A 177 11.29 -0.95 -8.82
CA ILE A 177 11.69 0.42 -8.52
C ILE A 177 10.42 1.16 -8.07
N PHE A 178 10.54 1.85 -6.94
CA PHE A 178 9.46 2.26 -6.03
C PHE A 178 8.83 1.12 -5.24
N SER A 179 9.00 1.09 -3.92
CA SER A 179 8.34 0.08 -3.07
C SER A 179 6.85 0.39 -2.86
N SER A 180 5.98 -0.59 -3.13
CA SER A 180 4.52 -0.44 -2.98
C SER A 180 4.16 -0.28 -1.51
N HIS A 181 4.76 -1.10 -0.65
CA HIS A 181 4.58 -1.04 0.79
C HIS A 181 4.92 0.36 1.33
N MET A 182 6.00 0.96 0.83
CA MET A 182 6.41 2.30 1.22
C MET A 182 5.49 3.38 0.66
N ILE A 183 5.11 3.31 -0.62
CA ILE A 183 4.13 4.23 -1.23
C ILE A 183 2.84 4.25 -0.39
N PHE A 184 2.24 3.08 -0.15
CA PHE A 184 1.00 2.98 0.64
C PHE A 184 1.19 3.50 2.07
N THR A 185 2.26 3.07 2.75
CA THR A 185 2.54 3.49 4.14
C THR A 185 2.70 5.00 4.24
N LEU A 186 3.49 5.61 3.36
CA LEU A 186 3.76 7.05 3.36
C LEU A 186 2.50 7.85 2.99
N VAL A 187 1.73 7.43 1.98
CA VAL A 187 0.45 8.07 1.63
C VAL A 187 -0.50 8.05 2.84
N PHE A 188 -0.58 6.93 3.56
CA PHE A 188 -1.41 6.82 4.77
C PHE A 188 -0.91 7.70 5.92
N VAL A 189 0.39 7.71 6.20
CA VAL A 189 1.01 8.53 7.24
C VAL A 189 0.83 10.02 6.94
N LEU A 190 1.06 10.44 5.70
CA LEU A 190 0.89 11.82 5.22
C LEU A 190 -0.58 12.26 5.28
N THR A 191 -1.50 11.37 4.89
CA THR A 191 -2.94 11.62 5.00
C THR A 191 -3.35 11.78 6.47
N TYR A 192 -2.87 10.91 7.35
CA TYR A 192 -3.12 11.03 8.79
C TYR A 192 -2.45 12.26 9.39
N GLN A 193 -1.29 12.68 8.90
CA GLN A 193 -0.63 13.92 9.31
C GLN A 193 -1.50 15.13 9.00
N LYS A 194 -2.14 15.16 7.82
CA LYS A 194 -2.99 16.27 7.35
C LYS A 194 -4.33 16.32 8.09
N TYR A 195 -5.04 15.20 8.21
CA TYR A 195 -6.41 15.19 8.76
C TYR A 195 -6.54 14.64 10.18
N GLY A 196 -5.56 13.86 10.65
CA GLY A 196 -5.55 13.28 11.98
C GLY A 196 -5.39 14.35 13.07
N THR A 197 -5.99 14.10 14.23
CA THR A 197 -6.02 15.06 15.35
C THR A 197 -5.04 14.72 16.46
N ARG A 198 -4.75 13.42 16.68
CA ARG A 198 -3.93 12.97 17.83
C ARG A 198 -2.43 13.03 17.52
N ARG A 199 -1.70 13.89 18.23
CA ARG A 199 -0.24 14.09 18.06
C ARG A 199 0.55 12.80 18.31
N CYS A 200 0.21 12.02 19.34
CA CYS A 200 0.93 10.78 19.64
C CYS A 200 0.82 9.76 18.49
N ILE A 201 -0.35 9.67 17.86
CA ILE A 201 -0.55 8.76 16.72
C ILE A 201 0.23 9.24 15.49
N LYS A 202 0.35 10.56 15.28
CA LYS A 202 1.19 11.10 14.20
C LYS A 202 2.66 10.70 14.38
N GLN A 203 3.19 10.85 15.58
CA GLN A 203 4.58 10.46 15.88
C GLN A 203 4.78 8.95 15.74
N LEU A 204 3.83 8.16 16.25
CA LEU A 204 3.86 6.71 16.09
C LEU A 204 3.80 6.29 14.61
N ALA A 205 2.98 6.96 13.80
CA ALA A 205 2.85 6.66 12.38
C ALA A 205 4.17 6.91 11.63
N TRP A 206 4.88 8.00 11.92
CA TRP A 206 6.21 8.25 11.38
C TRP A 206 7.25 7.24 11.86
N LEU A 207 7.24 6.89 13.14
CA LEU A 207 8.12 5.86 13.69
C LEU A 207 7.90 4.51 13.01
N VAL A 208 6.64 4.11 12.82
CA VAL A 208 6.28 2.87 12.12
C VAL A 208 6.71 2.92 10.65
N ALA A 209 6.61 4.06 9.97
CA ALA A 209 7.10 4.22 8.59
C ALA A 209 8.63 4.00 8.49
N ILE A 210 9.39 4.53 9.46
CA ILE A 210 10.85 4.32 9.53
C ILE A 210 11.15 2.84 9.80
N ILE A 211 10.49 2.23 10.80
CA ILE A 211 10.67 0.81 11.12
C ILE A 211 10.33 -0.07 9.90
N GLN A 212 9.23 0.22 9.21
CA GLN A 212 8.82 -0.50 8.00
C GLN A 212 9.87 -0.38 6.90
N SER A 213 10.45 0.81 6.70
CA SER A 213 11.54 1.05 5.75
C SER A 213 12.73 0.15 6.02
N LEU A 214 13.18 0.10 7.27
CA LEU A 214 14.32 -0.72 7.69
C LEU A 214 14.01 -2.21 7.54
N LEU A 215 12.81 -2.65 7.93
CA LEU A 215 12.39 -4.06 7.83
C LEU A 215 12.29 -4.53 6.37
N ILE A 216 11.84 -3.68 5.45
CA ILE A 216 11.78 -4.00 4.02
C ILE A 216 13.18 -4.26 3.44
N VAL A 217 14.16 -3.41 3.79
CA VAL A 217 15.56 -3.56 3.35
C VAL A 217 16.22 -4.77 4.04
N ALA A 218 15.98 -4.97 5.34
CA ALA A 218 16.50 -6.12 6.10
C ALA A 218 15.91 -7.46 5.64
N SER A 219 14.66 -7.47 5.17
CA SER A 219 14.02 -8.65 4.57
C SER A 219 14.44 -8.91 3.12
N ARG A 220 15.34 -8.07 2.55
CA ARG A 220 15.83 -8.14 1.17
C ARG A 220 14.69 -8.13 0.14
N LYS A 221 13.57 -7.46 0.44
CA LYS A 221 12.43 -7.38 -0.48
C LYS A 221 12.62 -6.32 -1.56
N HIS A 222 13.27 -5.22 -1.17
CA HIS A 222 13.56 -4.07 -2.01
C HIS A 222 14.97 -3.58 -1.72
N TYR A 223 15.55 -2.89 -2.69
CA TYR A 223 16.79 -2.16 -2.50
C TYR A 223 16.53 -0.85 -1.73
N THR A 224 17.57 -0.26 -1.14
CA THR A 224 17.43 1.04 -0.46
C THR A 224 16.96 2.13 -1.40
N VAL A 225 17.34 2.07 -2.68
CA VAL A 225 16.92 3.07 -3.67
C VAL A 225 15.40 3.11 -3.79
N ASP A 226 14.72 1.97 -3.76
CA ASP A 226 13.26 1.88 -3.85
C ASP A 226 12.57 2.56 -2.67
N VAL A 227 13.20 2.48 -1.50
CA VAL A 227 12.71 3.08 -0.26
C VAL A 227 12.99 4.58 -0.27
N VAL A 228 14.22 5.00 -0.57
CA VAL A 228 14.62 6.42 -0.60
C VAL A 228 13.82 7.21 -1.63
N VAL A 229 13.64 6.65 -2.83
CA VAL A 229 12.84 7.29 -3.87
C VAL A 229 11.38 7.46 -3.43
N ALA A 230 10.79 6.46 -2.77
CA ALA A 230 9.44 6.59 -2.20
C ALA A 230 9.38 7.70 -1.14
N TRP A 231 10.38 7.82 -0.26
CA TRP A 231 10.45 8.90 0.73
C TRP A 231 10.58 10.29 0.11
N TYR A 232 11.18 10.41 -1.07
CA TYR A 232 11.32 11.67 -1.80
C TYR A 232 10.03 12.04 -2.57
N GLU A 233 9.42 11.06 -3.25
CA GLU A 233 8.27 11.30 -4.13
C GLU A 233 6.97 11.60 -3.36
N MET A 234 6.70 10.87 -2.26
CA MET A 234 5.39 10.96 -1.58
C MET A 234 5.12 12.34 -0.94
N PRO A 235 6.08 12.99 -0.26
CA PRO A 235 5.85 14.33 0.26
C PRO A 235 5.62 15.37 -0.85
N PHE A 236 6.28 15.24 -2.00
CA PHE A 236 6.14 16.16 -3.12
C PHE A 236 4.69 16.24 -3.62
N TRP A 237 4.03 15.09 -3.76
CA TRP A 237 2.64 15.05 -4.20
C TRP A 237 1.65 15.56 -3.14
N ASN A 238 1.95 15.43 -1.85
CA ASN A 238 1.03 15.87 -0.78
C ASN A 238 1.06 17.38 -0.48
N VAL A 239 2.04 18.12 -1.03
CA VAL A 239 2.16 19.59 -0.87
C VAL A 239 1.16 20.35 -1.75
N HIS A 240 0.64 19.72 -2.81
CA HIS A 240 -0.37 20.28 -3.71
C HIS A 240 -1.78 19.71 -3.44
#